data_AF-A0A1G7P9P0-F1
#
_entry.id   AF-A0A1G7P9P0-F1
#
_cell.length_a   1.000
_cell.length_b   1.000
_cell.length_c   1.000
_cell.angle_alpha   90.00
_cell.angle_beta   90.00
_cell.angle_gamma   90.00
#
_symmetry.space_group_name_H-M   'P 1'
#
loop_
_entity.id
_entity.type
_entity.pdbx_description
1 polymer ?
#
loop_
_entity_poly.entity_id
_entity_poly.type
_entity_poly.pdbx_seq_one_letter_code
_entity_poly.pdbx_strand_id
1 'polypeptide(L)'
;MVTTTTLPGSEAIDFNLKVDHAAKLYYYDFGKWTPIMGALLLSGIVPTEYWTNAPDDSENSERPPSFWVKQFEELVQGLWKIDEAGEESIPESNLKHLRGLDGEMLATTGSTRFLDARRVLKHWDTKCEDENEYLLELDPVVFVAWLEELCWNEEIRFFDRIWLDAFLKLHGIASNKAILPTGIVESFQKLTDIGDDGSWHPLAADIVEAQREAVSEGKDRYAIEVVFPRVIRILLDRGAIDRLNKEYVPGKTLPVRMEDESLYILKRDSLRVQLNRLKAKHFAPR
;
A
#
# COMPACT_ATOMS: atom_id res chain seq x y z
N MET A 1 -30.21 -7.13 -32.79
CA MET A 1 -29.48 -7.41 -31.54
C MET A 1 -28.01 -7.17 -31.82
N VAL A 2 -27.43 -6.10 -31.27
CA VAL A 2 -26.01 -5.78 -31.44
C VAL A 2 -25.28 -6.45 -30.28
N THR A 3 -24.58 -7.54 -30.55
CA THR A 3 -23.65 -8.16 -29.60
C THR A 3 -22.38 -7.32 -29.59
N THR A 4 -22.28 -6.41 -28.62
CA THR A 4 -21.04 -5.68 -28.33
C THR A 4 -20.01 -6.71 -27.89
N THR A 5 -19.03 -6.97 -28.76
CA THR A 5 -17.90 -7.83 -28.44
C THR A 5 -16.94 -7.02 -27.57
N THR A 6 -16.98 -7.22 -26.26
CA THR A 6 -16.02 -6.63 -25.32
C THR A 6 -14.65 -7.24 -25.60
N LEU A 7 -13.70 -6.42 -26.05
CA LEU A 7 -12.32 -6.81 -26.26
C LEU A 7 -11.68 -7.19 -24.91
N PRO A 8 -10.91 -8.29 -24.81
CA PRO A 8 -10.17 -8.62 -23.61
C PRO A 8 -9.17 -7.49 -23.30
N GLY A 9 -9.33 -6.84 -22.15
CA GLY A 9 -8.59 -5.64 -21.74
C GLY A 9 -9.38 -4.33 -21.70
N SER A 10 -10.59 -4.28 -22.28
CA SER A 10 -11.46 -3.09 -22.24
C SER A 10 -11.97 -2.76 -20.83
N GLU A 11 -12.33 -3.77 -20.03
CA GLU A 11 -12.82 -3.58 -18.66
C GLU A 11 -11.77 -2.95 -17.73
N ALA A 12 -10.50 -3.35 -17.88
CA ALA A 12 -9.40 -2.78 -17.09
C ALA A 12 -9.09 -1.33 -17.51
N ILE A 13 -9.23 -1.01 -18.80
CA ILE A 13 -9.05 0.36 -19.31
C ILE A 13 -10.20 1.24 -18.82
N ASP A 14 -11.45 0.77 -18.90
CA ASP A 14 -12.63 1.49 -18.43
C ASP A 14 -12.59 1.72 -16.92
N PHE A 15 -12.15 0.73 -16.15
CA PHE A 15 -11.94 0.87 -14.71
C PHE A 15 -10.85 1.90 -14.41
N ASN A 16 -9.70 1.86 -15.08
CA ASN A 16 -8.65 2.86 -14.90
C ASN A 16 -9.09 4.27 -15.27
N LEU A 17 -9.93 4.43 -16.30
CA LEU A 17 -10.49 5.73 -16.68
C LEU A 17 -11.52 6.24 -15.67
N LYS A 18 -12.36 5.35 -15.12
CA LYS A 18 -13.29 5.69 -14.04
C LYS A 18 -12.55 6.09 -12.78
N VAL A 19 -11.50 5.35 -12.42
CA VAL A 19 -10.64 5.64 -11.29
C VAL A 19 -9.98 7.00 -11.50
N ASP A 20 -9.32 7.25 -12.63
CA ASP A 20 -8.68 8.55 -12.93
C ASP A 20 -9.67 9.72 -12.96
N HIS A 21 -10.87 9.51 -13.50
CA HIS A 21 -11.91 10.54 -13.54
C HIS A 21 -12.49 10.84 -12.15
N ALA A 22 -12.86 9.81 -11.38
CA ALA A 22 -13.31 9.98 -10.00
C ALA A 22 -12.21 10.62 -9.16
N ALA A 23 -10.97 10.18 -9.40
CA ALA A 23 -9.74 10.68 -8.81
C ALA A 23 -9.37 12.13 -9.19
N LYS A 24 -9.98 12.69 -10.25
CA LYS A 24 -9.91 14.12 -10.57
C LYS A 24 -11.08 14.89 -10.00
N LEU A 25 -12.29 14.36 -10.17
CA LEU A 25 -13.56 15.02 -9.82
C LEU A 25 -13.67 15.27 -8.31
N TYR A 26 -13.44 14.26 -7.48
CA TYR A 26 -13.63 14.40 -6.02
C TYR A 26 -12.40 14.92 -5.29
N TYR A 27 -11.34 15.30 -6.01
CA TYR A 27 -10.03 15.54 -5.41
C TYR A 27 -9.44 16.89 -5.73
N TYR A 28 -9.60 17.37 -6.97
CA TYR A 28 -9.28 18.76 -7.28
C TYR A 28 -10.34 19.74 -6.77
N ASP A 29 -11.57 19.26 -6.52
CA ASP A 29 -12.65 20.10 -5.98
C ASP A 29 -12.52 20.38 -4.46
N PHE A 30 -11.78 19.54 -3.71
CA PHE A 30 -11.61 19.70 -2.26
C PHE A 30 -10.15 20.04 -1.92
N GLY A 31 -9.87 21.33 -1.69
CA GLY A 31 -8.53 21.80 -1.30
C GLY A 31 -8.03 21.27 0.05
N LYS A 32 -8.93 20.72 0.88
CA LYS A 32 -8.64 20.03 2.14
C LYS A 32 -9.65 18.91 2.35
N TRP A 33 -9.27 17.87 3.11
CA TRP A 33 -10.17 16.77 3.48
C TRP A 33 -10.36 16.68 4.98
N THR A 34 -11.53 16.23 5.42
CA THR A 34 -11.63 15.65 6.77
C THR A 34 -10.98 14.25 6.79
N PRO A 35 -10.55 13.74 7.96
CA PRO A 35 -10.04 12.37 8.05
C PRO A 35 -11.03 11.31 7.53
N ILE A 36 -12.33 11.50 7.76
CA ILE A 36 -13.39 10.62 7.23
C ILE A 36 -13.43 10.67 5.70
N MET A 37 -13.37 11.87 5.10
CA MET A 37 -13.29 12.02 3.64
C MET A 37 -12.09 11.27 3.06
N GLY A 38 -10.90 11.49 3.64
CA GLY A 38 -9.68 10.82 3.20
C GLY A 38 -9.80 9.29 3.27
N ALA A 39 -10.31 8.76 4.37
CA ALA A 39 -10.49 7.32 4.56
C ALA A 39 -11.49 6.71 3.55
N LEU A 40 -12.62 7.38 3.29
CA LEU A 40 -13.61 6.94 2.30
C LEU A 40 -13.03 6.92 0.89
N LEU A 41 -12.40 8.02 0.50
CA LEU A 41 -11.83 8.21 -0.83
C LEU A 41 -10.72 7.18 -1.11
N LEU A 42 -9.81 6.95 -0.16
CA LEU A 42 -8.72 5.98 -0.28
C LEU A 42 -9.20 4.52 -0.21
N SER A 43 -10.44 4.31 0.25
CA SER A 43 -11.10 3.01 0.25
C SER A 43 -12.08 2.84 -0.93
N GLY A 44 -12.15 3.79 -1.87
CA GLY A 44 -12.98 3.66 -3.05
C GLY A 44 -14.45 4.03 -2.87
N ILE A 45 -14.79 4.86 -1.88
CA ILE A 45 -16.16 5.29 -1.56
C ILE A 45 -16.32 6.79 -1.85
N VAL A 46 -17.47 7.18 -2.41
CA VAL A 46 -17.80 8.59 -2.68
C VAL A 46 -18.16 9.32 -1.38
N PRO A 47 -17.42 10.38 -0.99
CA PRO A 47 -17.75 11.18 0.20
C PRO A 47 -18.85 12.20 -0.14
N THR A 48 -20.09 11.74 -0.21
CA THR A 48 -21.26 12.62 -0.31
C THR A 48 -21.38 13.58 0.89
N GLU A 49 -22.21 14.61 0.77
CA GLU A 49 -22.51 15.58 1.84
C GLU A 49 -22.82 14.96 3.22
N TYR A 50 -23.46 13.79 3.23
CA TYR A 50 -23.74 13.04 4.47
C TYR A 50 -22.47 12.69 5.26
N TRP A 51 -21.42 12.27 4.54
CA TRP A 51 -20.14 11.88 5.13
C TRP A 51 -19.28 13.09 5.50
N THR A 52 -19.41 14.19 4.75
CA THR A 52 -18.57 15.37 4.91
C THR A 52 -19.09 16.32 5.99
N ASN A 53 -20.40 16.29 6.27
CA ASN A 53 -21.04 17.11 7.30
C ASN A 53 -21.01 16.46 8.69
N ALA A 54 -20.01 15.61 8.96
CA ALA A 54 -19.85 14.96 10.26
C ALA A 54 -19.71 16.04 11.38
N PRO A 55 -20.41 15.92 12.51
CA PRO A 55 -20.25 16.85 13.65
C PRO A 55 -18.81 16.69 14.19
N ASP A 56 -18.07 17.70 14.63
CA ASP A 56 -18.45 18.85 15.44
C ASP A 56 -17.37 19.96 15.31
N ASP A 57 -17.79 21.15 14.87
CA ASP A 57 -17.00 22.40 14.75
C ASP A 57 -16.75 23.08 16.10
N SER A 58 -17.07 22.43 17.23
CA SER A 58 -16.85 23.03 18.55
C SER A 58 -15.36 23.01 18.91
N GLU A 59 -14.71 24.17 18.85
CA GLU A 59 -13.31 24.40 19.25
C GLU A 59 -12.99 24.01 20.72
N ASN A 60 -13.99 23.64 21.52
CA ASN A 60 -13.89 23.46 22.97
C ASN A 60 -14.33 22.07 23.50
N SER A 61 -14.62 21.10 22.64
CA SER A 61 -14.94 19.74 23.09
C SER A 61 -13.67 18.90 23.18
N GLU A 62 -13.40 18.32 24.36
CA GLU A 62 -12.35 17.30 24.52
C GLU A 62 -12.59 16.17 23.51
N ARG A 63 -11.62 15.93 22.63
CA ARG A 63 -11.69 14.85 21.63
C ARG A 63 -11.14 13.58 22.27
N PRO A 64 -11.99 12.60 22.61
CA PRO A 64 -11.56 11.39 23.30
C PRO A 64 -10.80 10.44 22.37
N PRO A 65 -10.08 9.45 22.92
CA PRO A 65 -9.56 8.32 22.16
C PRO A 65 -10.60 7.72 21.22
N SER A 66 -10.15 7.34 20.02
CA SER A 66 -10.98 6.82 18.93
C SER A 66 -12.06 7.79 18.41
N PHE A 67 -11.81 9.11 18.44
CA PHE A 67 -12.77 10.14 18.02
C PHE A 67 -13.28 9.90 16.58
N TRP A 68 -12.37 9.78 15.61
CA TRP A 68 -12.76 9.69 14.20
C TRP A 68 -13.44 8.37 13.86
N VAL A 69 -12.99 7.26 14.46
CA VAL A 69 -13.66 5.97 14.32
C VAL A 69 -15.08 6.04 14.87
N LYS A 70 -15.30 6.64 16.05
CA LYS A 70 -16.66 6.76 16.62
C LYS A 70 -17.58 7.59 15.74
N GLN A 71 -17.12 8.75 15.27
CA GLN A 71 -17.87 9.60 14.35
C GLN A 71 -18.25 8.84 13.08
N PHE A 72 -17.30 8.08 12.52
CA PHE A 72 -17.57 7.25 11.35
C PHE A 72 -18.60 6.14 11.62
N GLU A 73 -18.52 5.47 12.77
CA GLU A 73 -19.52 4.46 13.16
C GLU A 73 -20.92 5.06 13.33
N GLU A 74 -21.03 6.24 13.92
CA GLU A 74 -22.30 6.94 14.09
C GLU A 74 -22.92 7.31 12.73
N LEU A 75 -22.11 7.75 11.77
CA LEU A 75 -22.57 7.97 10.39
C LEU A 75 -22.96 6.65 9.70
N VAL A 76 -22.17 5.59 9.87
CA VAL A 76 -22.50 4.28 9.29
C VAL A 76 -23.82 3.76 9.86
N GLN A 77 -24.06 3.89 11.16
CA GLN A 77 -25.30 3.50 11.82
C GLN A 77 -26.47 4.41 11.43
N GLY A 78 -26.23 5.72 11.28
CA GLY A 78 -27.25 6.69 10.88
C GLY A 78 -27.81 6.48 9.47
N LEU A 79 -27.16 5.65 8.65
CA LEU A 79 -27.71 5.19 7.37
C LEU A 79 -28.86 4.19 7.55
N TRP A 80 -28.91 3.47 8.66
CA TRP A 80 -29.93 2.47 8.93
C TRP A 80 -31.15 3.11 9.60
N LYS A 81 -32.33 2.62 9.27
CA LYS A 81 -33.59 2.99 9.92
C LYS A 81 -34.38 1.74 10.25
N ILE A 82 -35.08 1.80 11.38
CA ILE A 82 -36.07 0.80 11.75
C ILE A 82 -37.39 1.25 11.11
N ASP A 83 -37.99 0.37 10.31
CA ASP A 83 -39.27 0.63 9.68
C ASP A 83 -40.45 0.45 10.65
N GLU A 84 -41.68 0.69 10.19
CA GLU A 84 -42.90 0.52 11.01
C GLU A 84 -43.13 -0.93 11.47
N ALA A 85 -42.50 -1.91 10.82
CA ALA A 85 -42.55 -3.32 11.17
C ALA A 85 -41.46 -3.73 12.16
N GLY A 86 -40.53 -2.83 12.50
CA GLY A 86 -39.40 -3.12 13.38
C GLY A 86 -38.18 -3.72 12.67
N GLU A 87 -38.17 -3.76 11.33
CA GLU A 87 -37.06 -4.29 10.54
C GLU A 87 -36.04 -3.19 10.27
N GLU A 88 -34.76 -3.51 10.48
CA GLU A 88 -33.65 -2.57 10.27
C GLU A 88 -33.16 -2.66 8.81
N SER A 89 -33.29 -1.57 8.07
CA SER A 89 -32.85 -1.50 6.68
C SER A 89 -32.34 -0.12 6.30
N ILE A 90 -31.60 -0.05 5.19
CA ILE A 90 -31.14 1.23 4.63
C ILE A 90 -32.23 1.74 3.68
N PRO A 91 -32.90 2.87 3.99
CA PRO A 91 -33.96 3.40 3.14
C PRO A 91 -33.39 3.86 1.79
N GLU A 92 -34.23 3.87 0.75
CA GLU A 92 -33.82 4.29 -0.61
C GLU A 92 -33.16 5.68 -0.63
N SER A 93 -33.62 6.61 0.22
CA SER A 93 -33.05 7.95 0.32
C SER A 93 -31.58 7.95 0.76
N ASN A 94 -31.14 6.90 1.46
CA ASN A 94 -29.79 6.75 1.98
C ASN A 94 -28.89 5.92 1.04
N LEU A 95 -29.45 5.15 0.10
CA LEU A 95 -28.66 4.32 -0.84
C LEU A 95 -27.68 5.15 -1.67
N LYS A 96 -28.00 6.41 -1.96
CA LYS A 96 -27.10 7.34 -2.66
C LYS A 96 -25.75 7.55 -1.95
N HIS A 97 -25.67 7.29 -0.65
CA HIS A 97 -24.46 7.40 0.17
C HIS A 97 -23.61 6.13 0.13
N LEU A 98 -24.14 5.03 -0.42
CA LEU A 98 -23.48 3.74 -0.57
C LEU A 98 -22.96 3.56 -2.00
N ARG A 99 -22.19 4.53 -2.48
CA ARG A 99 -21.66 4.53 -3.85
C ARG A 99 -20.14 4.46 -3.85
N GLY A 100 -19.61 3.54 -4.64
CA GLY A 100 -18.19 3.45 -4.94
C GLY A 100 -17.75 4.52 -5.94
N LEU A 101 -16.46 4.87 -5.91
CA LEU A 101 -15.86 5.83 -6.85
C LEU A 101 -15.90 5.34 -8.31
N ASP A 102 -15.94 4.02 -8.52
CA ASP A 102 -16.16 3.33 -9.80
C ASP A 102 -17.63 3.35 -10.26
N GLY A 103 -18.52 3.92 -9.45
CA GLY A 103 -19.95 3.98 -9.70
C GLY A 103 -20.71 2.73 -9.27
N GLU A 104 -20.04 1.73 -8.67
CA GLU A 104 -20.70 0.55 -8.13
C GLU A 104 -21.54 0.91 -6.90
N MET A 105 -22.69 0.23 -6.75
CA MET A 105 -23.50 0.34 -5.54
C MET A 105 -22.98 -0.63 -4.50
N LEU A 106 -22.64 -0.11 -3.32
CA LEU A 106 -22.19 -0.91 -2.18
C LEU A 106 -23.45 -1.48 -1.53
N ALA A 107 -23.69 -2.78 -1.72
CA ALA A 107 -24.92 -3.43 -1.26
C ALA A 107 -25.17 -3.31 0.26
N THR A 108 -24.10 -3.15 1.05
CA THR A 108 -24.16 -2.99 2.50
C THR A 108 -23.01 -2.13 3.02
N THR A 109 -23.16 -1.59 4.24
CA THR A 109 -22.06 -0.99 5.01
C THR A 109 -21.03 -2.00 5.51
N GLY A 110 -21.26 -3.31 5.30
CA GLY A 110 -20.33 -4.39 5.59
C GLY A 110 -19.35 -4.70 4.45
N SER A 111 -19.33 -3.90 3.38
CA SER A 111 -18.38 -4.09 2.28
C SER A 111 -16.92 -3.92 2.75
N THR A 112 -15.99 -4.56 2.04
CA THR A 112 -14.56 -4.45 2.33
C THR A 112 -14.06 -3.01 2.30
N ARG A 113 -14.68 -2.14 1.50
CA ARG A 113 -14.36 -0.70 1.42
C ARG A 113 -14.67 0.04 2.72
N PHE A 114 -15.81 -0.23 3.36
CA PHE A 114 -16.12 0.36 4.68
C PHE A 114 -15.19 -0.17 5.78
N LEU A 115 -14.79 -1.44 5.68
CA LEU A 115 -13.79 -2.03 6.59
C LEU A 115 -12.41 -1.39 6.42
N ASP A 116 -11.99 -1.13 5.19
CA ASP A 116 -10.74 -0.42 4.91
C ASP A 116 -10.79 1.02 5.43
N ALA A 117 -11.88 1.76 5.21
CA ALA A 117 -12.06 3.11 5.75
C ALA A 117 -11.97 3.13 7.28
N ARG A 118 -12.64 2.19 7.96
CA ARG A 118 -12.56 2.02 9.41
C ARG A 118 -11.13 1.75 9.89
N ARG A 119 -10.37 0.93 9.16
CA ARG A 119 -8.97 0.64 9.50
C ARG A 119 -8.11 1.89 9.39
N VAL A 120 -8.24 2.66 8.30
CA VAL A 120 -7.51 3.92 8.11
C VAL A 120 -7.77 4.86 9.28
N LEU A 121 -9.05 5.06 9.64
CA LEU A 121 -9.42 5.95 10.75
C LEU A 121 -8.88 5.47 12.09
N LYS A 122 -8.82 4.15 12.33
CA LYS A 122 -8.24 3.61 13.56
C LYS A 122 -6.76 3.96 13.70
N HIS A 123 -5.98 3.81 12.63
CA HIS A 123 -4.57 4.21 12.64
C HIS A 123 -4.42 5.74 12.77
N TRP A 124 -5.34 6.49 12.17
CA TRP A 124 -5.34 7.95 12.30
C TRP A 124 -5.63 8.40 13.73
N ASP A 125 -6.62 7.80 14.40
CA ASP A 125 -6.89 8.06 15.82
C ASP A 125 -5.68 7.72 16.70
N THR A 126 -4.99 6.60 16.47
CA THR A 126 -3.74 6.28 17.20
C THR A 126 -2.68 7.35 17.01
N LYS A 127 -2.48 7.84 15.77
CA LYS A 127 -1.57 8.95 15.51
C LYS A 127 -1.99 10.24 16.24
N CYS A 128 -3.29 10.57 16.21
CA CYS A 128 -3.83 11.74 16.90
C CYS A 128 -3.63 11.63 18.43
N GLU A 129 -3.76 10.44 18.99
CA GLU A 129 -3.50 10.16 20.41
C GLU A 129 -2.02 10.35 20.76
N ASP A 130 -1.10 9.85 19.93
CA ASP A 130 0.34 9.96 20.14
C ASP A 130 0.85 11.41 20.00
N GLU A 131 0.29 12.16 19.04
CA GLU A 131 0.67 13.56 18.75
C GLU A 131 -0.16 14.58 19.56
N ASN A 132 -1.22 14.12 20.23
CA ASN A 132 -2.24 14.94 20.90
C ASN A 132 -2.84 16.02 19.97
N GLU A 133 -3.03 15.67 18.70
CA GLU A 133 -3.50 16.58 17.64
C GLU A 133 -4.59 15.91 16.80
N TYR A 134 -5.83 16.41 16.93
CA TYR A 134 -6.99 15.89 16.19
C TYR A 134 -7.41 16.87 15.10
N LEU A 135 -6.68 16.90 13.99
CA LEU A 135 -6.98 17.84 12.90
C LEU A 135 -8.35 17.57 12.26
N LEU A 136 -9.18 18.61 12.15
CA LEU A 136 -10.47 18.56 11.44
C LEU A 136 -10.30 18.61 9.92
N GLU A 137 -9.25 19.28 9.47
CA GLU A 137 -8.90 19.41 8.06
C GLU A 137 -7.47 18.96 7.85
N LEU A 138 -7.26 18.17 6.80
CA LEU A 138 -6.00 17.58 6.42
C LEU A 138 -5.58 18.07 5.05
N ASP A 139 -4.26 18.18 4.89
CA ASP A 139 -3.65 18.24 3.57
C ASP A 139 -3.72 16.83 2.93
N PRO A 140 -4.39 16.68 1.77
CA PRO A 140 -4.49 15.42 1.03
C PRO A 140 -3.16 14.70 0.80
N VAL A 141 -2.13 15.45 0.42
CA VAL A 141 -0.80 14.92 0.07
C VAL A 141 -0.13 14.35 1.30
N VAL A 142 -0.19 15.08 2.42
CA VAL A 142 0.39 14.65 3.69
C VAL A 142 -0.32 13.39 4.22
N PHE A 143 -1.65 13.36 4.14
CA PHE A 143 -2.44 12.21 4.60
C PHE A 143 -2.18 10.96 3.76
N VAL A 144 -2.13 11.09 2.43
CA VAL A 144 -1.81 9.96 1.53
C VAL A 144 -0.38 9.45 1.73
N ALA A 145 0.59 10.35 1.91
CA ALA A 145 1.98 9.97 2.17
C ALA A 145 2.13 9.20 3.50
N TRP A 146 1.45 9.66 4.56
CA TRP A 146 1.39 8.95 5.84
C TRP A 146 0.81 7.55 5.69
N LEU A 147 -0.30 7.42 4.97
CA LEU A 147 -0.94 6.12 4.77
C LEU A 147 -0.07 5.16 3.95
N GLU A 148 0.65 5.67 2.94
CA GLU A 148 1.59 4.87 2.16
C GLU A 148 2.75 4.34 3.03
N GLU A 149 3.24 5.15 3.97
CA GLU A 149 4.26 4.72 4.95
C GLU A 149 3.75 3.56 5.82
N LEU A 150 2.51 3.64 6.31
CA LEU A 150 1.89 2.54 7.06
C LEU A 150 1.74 1.26 6.22
N CYS A 151 1.37 1.39 4.94
CA CYS A 151 1.31 0.25 4.02
C CYS A 151 2.70 -0.36 3.79
N TRP A 152 3.73 0.48 3.64
CA TRP A 152 5.11 0.06 3.46
C TRP A 152 5.65 -0.69 4.68
N ASN A 153 5.29 -0.24 5.89
CA ASN A 153 5.65 -0.89 7.14
C ASN A 153 4.78 -2.13 7.46
N GLU A 154 3.84 -2.48 6.57
CA GLU A 154 2.85 -3.55 6.73
C GLU A 154 1.93 -3.38 7.97
N GLU A 155 1.80 -2.16 8.48
CA GLU A 155 0.94 -1.83 9.62
C GLU A 155 -0.54 -1.82 9.23
N ILE A 156 -0.83 -1.43 7.99
CA ILE A 156 -2.16 -1.47 7.39
C ILE A 156 -2.13 -2.19 6.05
N ARG A 157 -3.17 -2.98 5.76
CA ARG A 157 -3.38 -3.65 4.48
C ARG A 157 -4.78 -3.40 3.98
N PHE A 158 -4.88 -2.88 2.76
CA PHE A 158 -6.13 -2.71 2.03
C PHE A 158 -6.58 -4.03 1.41
N PHE A 159 -7.89 -4.24 1.34
CA PHE A 159 -8.45 -5.29 0.49
C PHE A 159 -8.28 -4.96 -1.00
N ASP A 160 -8.41 -3.67 -1.33
CA ASP A 160 -8.17 -3.14 -2.68
C ASP A 160 -7.34 -1.85 -2.60
N ARG A 161 -6.07 -1.93 -3.01
CA ARG A 161 -5.12 -0.79 -2.99
C ARG A 161 -5.25 0.10 -4.24
N ILE A 162 -6.06 -0.28 -5.23
CA ILE A 162 -6.09 0.41 -6.53
C ILE A 162 -6.45 1.89 -6.36
N TRP A 163 -7.31 2.22 -5.40
CA TRP A 163 -7.63 3.61 -5.07
C TRP A 163 -6.39 4.35 -4.61
N LEU A 164 -5.73 3.94 -3.52
CA LEU A 164 -4.48 4.54 -3.02
C LEU A 164 -3.42 4.71 -4.13
N ASP A 165 -3.22 3.69 -4.97
CA ASP A 165 -2.23 3.75 -6.06
C ASP A 165 -2.58 4.81 -7.12
N ALA A 166 -3.87 4.97 -7.43
CA ALA A 166 -4.33 6.02 -8.34
C ALA A 166 -4.05 7.42 -7.79
N PHE A 167 -4.20 7.63 -6.48
CA PHE A 167 -3.86 8.89 -5.83
C PHE A 167 -2.39 9.21 -5.85
N LEU A 168 -1.56 8.24 -5.46
CA LEU A 168 -0.10 8.41 -5.48
C LEU A 168 0.37 8.80 -6.88
N LYS A 169 -0.22 8.18 -7.91
CA LYS A 169 0.03 8.50 -9.31
C LYS A 169 -0.41 9.92 -9.68
N LEU A 170 -1.59 10.38 -9.26
CA LEU A 170 -2.12 11.70 -9.61
C LEU A 170 -1.36 12.86 -8.98
N HIS A 171 -0.95 12.71 -7.73
CA HIS A 171 -0.24 13.79 -7.03
C HIS A 171 1.28 13.76 -7.25
N GLY A 172 1.78 12.83 -8.07
CA GLY A 172 3.22 12.63 -8.23
C GLY A 172 3.92 12.23 -6.92
N ILE A 173 3.14 11.80 -5.91
CA ILE A 173 3.61 11.20 -4.65
C ILE A 173 3.96 9.72 -4.89
N ALA A 174 3.98 9.28 -6.16
CA ALA A 174 4.65 8.06 -6.55
C ALA A 174 6.01 8.03 -5.85
N SER A 175 6.09 7.22 -4.80
CA SER A 175 7.33 6.94 -4.10
C SER A 175 8.35 6.64 -5.18
N ASN A 176 9.53 7.24 -5.06
CA ASN A 176 10.68 7.05 -5.94
C ASN A 176 10.79 5.61 -6.49
N LYS A 177 10.11 5.33 -7.62
CA LYS A 177 10.17 4.18 -8.54
C LYS A 177 8.86 4.00 -9.35
N ALA A 178 8.40 5.04 -10.03
CA ALA A 178 7.75 4.88 -11.34
C ALA A 178 7.81 6.21 -12.09
N ILE A 179 8.34 6.15 -13.33
CA ILE A 179 8.53 7.28 -14.27
C ILE A 179 9.81 8.09 -14.00
N LEU A 180 10.94 7.54 -14.47
CA LEU A 180 12.05 8.38 -14.93
C LEU A 180 11.56 9.24 -16.12
N PRO A 181 12.04 10.50 -16.29
CA PRO A 181 11.75 11.30 -17.48
C PRO A 181 12.10 10.52 -18.75
N THR A 182 11.29 10.59 -19.81
CA THR A 182 11.46 9.78 -21.03
C THR A 182 12.88 9.89 -21.63
N GLY A 183 13.52 11.06 -21.54
CA GLY A 183 14.92 11.25 -21.95
C GLY A 183 15.96 10.56 -21.06
N ILE A 184 15.63 10.30 -19.79
CA ILE A 184 16.42 9.50 -18.85
C ILE A 184 16.11 8.01 -18.98
N VAL A 185 14.86 7.64 -19.32
CA VAL A 185 14.45 6.26 -19.64
C VAL A 185 15.18 5.75 -20.87
N GLU A 186 15.35 6.55 -21.93
CA GLU A 186 16.15 6.14 -23.09
C GLU A 186 17.64 5.98 -22.78
N SER A 187 18.15 6.70 -21.76
CA SER A 187 19.54 6.56 -21.30
C SER A 187 19.71 5.40 -20.30
N PHE A 188 18.68 5.03 -19.53
CA PHE A 188 18.69 3.83 -18.67
C PHE A 188 18.30 2.54 -19.40
N GLN A 189 17.40 2.55 -20.38
CA GLN A 189 17.09 1.38 -21.21
C GLN A 189 18.25 1.01 -22.12
N LYS A 190 19.04 1.99 -22.58
CA LYS A 190 20.36 1.71 -23.19
C LYS A 190 21.38 1.10 -22.22
N LEU A 191 21.14 1.19 -20.91
CA LEU A 191 21.99 0.61 -19.86
C LEU A 191 21.45 -0.71 -19.28
N THR A 192 20.15 -1.00 -19.39
CA THR A 192 19.53 -2.23 -18.85
C THR A 192 19.21 -3.29 -19.88
N ASP A 193 19.41 -3.03 -21.18
CA ASP A 193 19.41 -4.07 -22.23
C ASP A 193 20.73 -4.85 -22.32
N ILE A 194 21.63 -4.68 -21.36
CA ILE A 194 22.87 -5.45 -21.25
C ILE A 194 22.86 -6.24 -19.94
N GLY A 195 22.29 -7.45 -20.00
CA GLY A 195 22.59 -8.60 -19.11
C GLY A 195 22.49 -8.37 -17.59
N ASP A 196 21.30 -8.51 -17.01
CA ASP A 196 21.10 -8.37 -15.55
C ASP A 196 21.07 -9.74 -14.84
N ASP A 197 22.19 -10.05 -14.20
CA ASP A 197 22.53 -11.28 -13.46
C ASP A 197 22.37 -11.13 -11.93
N GLY A 198 21.75 -10.05 -11.45
CA GLY A 198 21.60 -9.75 -10.02
C GLY A 198 22.59 -8.72 -9.48
N SER A 199 23.33 -8.03 -10.37
CA SER A 199 24.33 -6.98 -10.09
C SER A 199 23.79 -5.72 -9.37
N TRP A 200 22.47 -5.62 -9.14
CA TRP A 200 21.83 -4.51 -8.41
C TRP A 200 21.77 -4.68 -6.89
N HIS A 201 22.08 -5.86 -6.35
CA HIS A 201 22.08 -6.08 -4.90
C HIS A 201 23.43 -5.69 -4.29
N PRO A 202 23.49 -4.99 -3.13
CA PRO A 202 24.76 -4.66 -2.46
C PRO A 202 25.63 -5.88 -2.16
N LEU A 203 25.01 -7.05 -2.01
CA LEU A 203 25.65 -8.36 -1.82
C LEU A 203 25.48 -9.27 -3.05
N ALA A 204 25.44 -8.70 -4.25
CA ALA A 204 25.19 -9.45 -5.49
C ALA A 204 26.19 -10.61 -5.66
N ALA A 205 27.47 -10.35 -5.45
CA ALA A 205 28.52 -11.36 -5.56
C ALA A 205 28.27 -12.55 -4.61
N ASP A 206 27.95 -12.28 -3.35
CA ASP A 206 27.70 -13.29 -2.32
C ASP A 206 26.44 -14.12 -2.62
N ILE A 207 25.38 -13.46 -3.14
CA ILE A 207 24.13 -14.13 -3.51
C ILE A 207 24.36 -15.01 -4.74
N VAL A 208 25.05 -14.52 -5.76
CA VAL A 208 25.35 -15.28 -6.98
C VAL A 208 26.23 -16.50 -6.64
N GLU A 209 27.20 -16.33 -5.76
CA GLU A 209 28.02 -17.43 -5.26
C GLU A 209 27.17 -18.48 -4.51
N ALA A 210 26.32 -18.04 -3.56
CA ALA A 210 25.40 -18.92 -2.85
C ALA A 210 24.44 -19.67 -3.79
N GLN A 211 23.98 -19.02 -4.86
CA GLN A 211 23.14 -19.64 -5.88
C GLN A 211 23.90 -20.67 -6.71
N ARG A 212 25.16 -20.41 -7.07
CA ARG A 212 26.01 -21.38 -7.79
C ARG A 212 26.28 -22.62 -6.94
N GLU A 213 26.59 -22.43 -5.66
CA GLU A 213 26.74 -23.54 -4.72
C GLU A 213 25.46 -24.36 -4.59
N ALA A 214 24.30 -23.71 -4.47
CA ALA A 214 23.00 -24.38 -4.42
C ALA A 214 22.76 -25.27 -5.66
N VAL A 215 23.05 -24.75 -6.86
CA VAL A 215 22.96 -25.52 -8.12
C VAL A 215 23.92 -26.71 -8.12
N SER A 216 25.15 -26.52 -7.66
CA SER A 216 26.17 -27.59 -7.62
C SER A 216 25.77 -28.77 -6.73
N GLU A 217 24.95 -28.52 -5.72
CA GLU A 217 24.39 -29.53 -4.82
C GLU A 217 23.02 -30.06 -5.25
N GLY A 218 22.51 -29.63 -6.41
CA GLY A 218 21.19 -30.01 -6.92
C GLY A 218 20.01 -29.42 -6.13
N LYS A 219 20.21 -28.29 -5.43
CA LYS A 219 19.18 -27.60 -4.63
C LYS A 219 18.58 -26.41 -5.39
N ASP A 220 17.36 -25.99 -5.02
CA ASP A 220 16.69 -24.83 -5.64
C ASP A 220 17.45 -23.54 -5.32
N ARG A 221 18.06 -22.93 -6.34
CA ARG A 221 18.82 -21.68 -6.27
C ARG A 221 18.00 -20.43 -5.96
N TYR A 222 16.67 -20.54 -5.85
CA TYR A 222 15.79 -19.44 -5.45
C TYR A 222 15.12 -19.68 -4.11
N ALA A 223 15.27 -20.86 -3.51
CA ALA A 223 14.69 -21.16 -2.21
C ALA A 223 15.47 -20.43 -1.11
N ILE A 224 14.78 -19.58 -0.33
CA ILE A 224 15.41 -18.82 0.75
C ILE A 224 16.09 -19.73 1.79
N GLU A 225 15.52 -20.90 2.08
CA GLU A 225 16.09 -21.88 3.02
C GLU A 225 17.40 -22.49 2.53
N VAL A 226 17.67 -22.40 1.23
CA VAL A 226 18.89 -22.91 0.60
C VAL A 226 19.92 -21.79 0.45
N VAL A 227 19.49 -20.62 -0.01
CA VAL A 227 20.39 -19.51 -0.35
C VAL A 227 20.82 -18.74 0.89
N PHE A 228 19.92 -18.45 1.84
CA PHE A 228 20.23 -17.60 2.99
C PHE A 228 21.31 -18.18 3.92
N PRO A 229 21.31 -19.48 4.28
CA PRO A 229 22.39 -20.05 5.08
C PRO A 229 23.76 -20.01 4.39
N ARG A 230 23.78 -20.08 3.05
CA ARG A 230 25.02 -20.00 2.25
C ARG A 230 25.58 -18.59 2.21
N VAL A 231 24.71 -17.60 2.01
CA VAL A 231 25.09 -16.19 2.11
C VAL A 231 25.67 -15.89 3.50
N ILE A 232 25.04 -16.37 4.59
CA ILE A 232 25.59 -16.21 5.94
C ILE A 232 27.00 -16.81 6.05
N ARG A 233 27.22 -18.01 5.51
CA ARG A 233 28.54 -18.66 5.54
C ARG A 233 29.59 -17.85 4.77
N ILE A 234 29.30 -17.46 3.53
CA ILE A 234 30.22 -16.66 2.69
C ILE A 234 30.60 -15.35 3.39
N LEU A 235 29.60 -14.68 3.98
CA LEU A 235 29.80 -13.43 4.70
C LEU A 235 30.60 -13.59 6.01
N LEU A 236 30.51 -14.75 6.67
CA LEU A 236 31.35 -15.08 7.83
C LEU A 236 32.79 -15.41 7.41
N ASP A 237 32.96 -16.17 6.34
CA ASP A 237 34.28 -16.60 5.85
C ASP A 237 35.13 -15.40 5.40
N ARG A 238 34.50 -14.34 4.86
CA ARG A 238 35.16 -13.07 4.53
C ARG A 238 35.26 -12.08 5.70
N GLY A 239 34.77 -12.44 6.89
CA GLY A 239 34.81 -11.58 8.08
C GLY A 239 33.87 -10.36 8.04
N ALA A 240 32.86 -10.36 7.17
CA ALA A 240 31.93 -9.23 7.00
C ALA A 240 30.77 -9.24 8.02
N ILE A 241 30.59 -10.31 8.78
CA ILE A 241 29.59 -10.37 9.85
C ILE A 241 30.29 -10.72 11.15
N ASP A 242 29.99 -9.97 12.21
CA ASP A 242 30.36 -10.29 13.58
C ASP A 242 29.16 -10.89 14.31
N ARG A 243 29.28 -12.16 14.74
CA ARG A 243 28.23 -12.85 15.51
C ARG A 243 28.07 -12.31 16.93
N LEU A 244 29.02 -11.49 17.40
CA LEU A 244 28.96 -10.80 18.69
C LEU A 244 28.23 -9.45 18.58
N ASN A 245 27.85 -9.02 17.37
CA ASN A 245 27.06 -7.82 17.18
C ASN A 245 25.65 -7.99 17.78
N LYS A 246 25.21 -7.02 18.60
CA LYS A 246 23.90 -7.03 19.27
C LYS A 246 22.71 -7.01 18.30
N GLU A 247 22.90 -6.52 17.08
CA GLU A 247 21.88 -6.46 16.01
C GLU A 247 21.82 -7.74 15.16
N TYR A 248 22.75 -8.67 15.37
CA TYR A 248 22.71 -9.99 14.75
C TYR A 248 21.57 -10.80 15.37
N VAL A 249 20.52 -11.03 14.58
CA VAL A 249 19.43 -11.93 14.94
C VAL A 249 19.52 -13.16 14.05
N PRO A 250 19.96 -14.32 14.59
CA PRO A 250 20.10 -15.54 13.82
C PRO A 250 18.82 -15.85 13.04
N GLY A 251 18.96 -16.04 11.73
CA GLY A 251 17.84 -16.41 10.87
C GLY A 251 16.87 -15.28 10.51
N LYS A 252 17.10 -14.03 10.95
CA LYS A 252 16.22 -12.88 10.63
C LYS A 252 16.96 -11.68 10.06
N THR A 253 17.93 -11.13 10.79
CA THR A 253 18.65 -9.92 10.42
C THR A 253 20.15 -10.09 10.62
N LEU A 254 20.91 -9.65 9.63
CA LEU A 254 22.35 -9.80 9.58
C LEU A 254 22.97 -8.43 9.31
N PRO A 255 23.62 -7.81 10.31
CA PRO A 255 24.45 -6.65 10.08
C PRO A 255 25.71 -7.09 9.32
N VAL A 256 25.87 -6.60 8.11
CA VAL A 256 26.99 -6.89 7.20
C VAL A 256 27.83 -5.63 7.05
N ARG A 257 29.11 -5.74 7.34
CA ARG A 257 30.09 -4.71 7.04
C ARG A 257 30.45 -4.77 5.57
N MET A 258 30.29 -3.65 4.89
CA MET A 258 30.62 -3.46 3.49
C MET A 258 32.10 -3.06 3.33
N GLU A 259 32.63 -3.08 2.11
CA GLU A 259 34.03 -2.74 1.83
C GLU A 259 34.37 -1.28 2.14
N ASP A 260 33.38 -0.38 2.11
CA ASP A 260 33.49 1.02 2.49
C ASP A 260 33.29 1.25 4.01
N GLU A 261 33.35 0.18 4.82
CA GLU A 261 33.08 0.15 6.26
C GLU A 261 31.64 0.52 6.65
N SER A 262 30.73 0.74 5.68
CA SER A 262 29.32 0.97 5.97
C SER A 262 28.62 -0.29 6.48
N LEU A 263 27.53 -0.10 7.23
CA LEU A 263 26.73 -1.18 7.77
C LEU A 263 25.49 -1.40 6.92
N TYR A 264 25.37 -2.58 6.31
CA TYR A 264 24.20 -3.02 5.57
C TYR A 264 23.41 -4.07 6.37
N ILE A 265 22.11 -3.86 6.56
CA ILE A 265 21.25 -4.82 7.27
C ILE A 265 20.59 -5.75 6.26
N LEU A 266 21.13 -6.96 6.13
CA LEU A 266 20.52 -8.01 5.33
C LEU A 266 19.39 -8.68 6.12
N LYS A 267 18.15 -8.48 5.67
CA LYS A 267 16.95 -9.15 6.21
C LYS A 267 16.62 -10.39 5.39
N ARG A 268 16.34 -11.52 6.07
CA ARG A 268 15.94 -12.79 5.43
C ARG A 268 14.74 -12.61 4.50
N ASP A 269 13.73 -11.90 4.96
CA ASP A 269 12.48 -11.74 4.23
C ASP A 269 12.64 -10.84 3.00
N SER A 270 13.50 -9.83 3.08
CA SER A 270 13.87 -8.99 1.92
C SER A 270 14.59 -9.82 0.84
N LEU A 271 15.53 -10.69 1.24
CA LEU A 271 16.20 -11.60 0.30
C LEU A 271 15.20 -12.61 -0.32
N ARG A 272 14.26 -13.13 0.47
CA ARG A 272 13.21 -14.06 -0.01
C ARG A 272 12.39 -13.43 -1.14
N VAL A 273 11.96 -12.18 -0.96
CA VAL A 273 11.19 -11.45 -1.97
C VAL A 273 12.00 -11.26 -3.25
N GLN A 274 13.28 -10.92 -3.14
CA GLN A 274 14.16 -10.74 -4.30
C GLN A 274 14.38 -12.05 -5.06
N LEU A 275 14.65 -13.15 -4.35
CA LEU A 275 14.81 -14.47 -4.98
C LEU A 275 13.53 -14.92 -5.70
N ASN A 276 12.36 -14.64 -5.12
CA ASN A 276 11.08 -14.94 -5.77
C ASN A 276 10.86 -14.11 -7.05
N ARG A 277 11.27 -12.84 -7.06
CA ARG A 277 11.24 -12.00 -8.28
C ARG A 277 12.17 -12.53 -9.36
N LEU A 278 13.39 -12.92 -8.99
CA LEU A 278 14.34 -13.53 -9.92
C LEU A 278 13.82 -14.86 -10.46
N LYS A 279 13.18 -15.68 -9.62
CA LYS A 279 12.49 -16.92 -10.03
C LYS A 279 11.39 -16.62 -11.04
N ALA A 280 10.50 -15.68 -10.73
CA ALA A 280 9.41 -15.29 -11.62
C ALA A 280 9.93 -14.77 -12.98
N LYS A 281 10.99 -13.96 -12.99
CA LYS A 281 11.63 -13.48 -14.23
C LYS A 281 12.27 -14.62 -15.04
N HIS A 282 12.85 -15.61 -14.36
CA HIS A 282 13.49 -16.75 -15.03
C HIS A 282 12.47 -17.71 -15.67
N PHE A 283 11.26 -17.81 -15.12
CA PHE A 283 10.21 -18.73 -15.57
C PHE A 283 9.04 -18.04 -16.30
N ALA A 284 9.14 -16.74 -16.57
CA ALA A 284 8.13 -16.03 -17.35
C ALA A 284 8.14 -16.56 -18.80
N PRO A 285 6.96 -16.88 -19.39
CA PRO A 285 6.88 -17.25 -20.80
C PRO A 285 7.36 -16.07 -21.65
N ARG A 286 8.27 -16.36 -22.58
CA ARG A 286 8.79 -15.39 -23.55
C ARG A 286 7.78 -15.12 -24.66
#